data_AF-A0A3N5MTB8-F1
#
_entry.id   AF-A0A3N5MTB8-F1
#
_cell.length_a   1.000
_cell.length_b   1.000
_cell.length_c   1.000
_cell.angle_alpha   90.00
_cell.angle_beta   90.00
_cell.angle_gamma   90.00
#
_symmetry.space_group_name_H-M   'P 1'
#
loop_
_entity.id
_entity.type
_entity.pdbx_description
1 polymer ?
#
loop_
_entity_poly.entity_id
_entity_poly.type
_entity_poly.pdbx_seq_one_letter_code
_entity_poly.pdbx_strand_id
1 'polypeptide(L)'
;MCINDLVDCRKQLTLGNFITNPPLLYMSTTTYDTGDQGYLRQVNLSAILNIMRLKAPLSRAALAEMTGLNKATITRLVRELIGHGFVRETGFLSSTTGRPSILLEMAPEAGYIIGARLDVDCSTVVLTNFAADIVWRQEESHSVTDPQSDIQANLLKLIRMAYDQAPNNGRPVLGLGLSVPGLVDLSKGTLLFAPNLGWSGVPFKEWLTGYFRVPIYVDNEANLAALGESYFGAARSSDYVLYINITAGVGAGIVLNQRILPGTSGLAGEVGHMTVDPDGPRCNCGNYGCWETFASAPAVFRRMREMISAGEESSVKD
;
A
#
# COMPACT_ATOMS: atom_id res chain seq x y z
N MET A 1 27.45 6.59 -23.11
CA MET A 1 26.23 5.89 -22.68
C MET A 1 26.12 4.63 -23.49
N CYS A 2 26.56 3.51 -22.92
CA CYS A 2 26.73 2.27 -23.66
C CYS A 2 25.39 1.56 -23.85
N ILE A 3 25.21 0.92 -25.01
CA ILE A 3 24.07 0.08 -25.38
C ILE A 3 23.75 -1.02 -24.34
N ASN A 4 24.70 -1.37 -23.47
CA ASN A 4 24.51 -2.32 -22.36
C ASN A 4 23.61 -1.79 -21.23
N ASP A 5 23.55 -0.47 -20.98
CA ASP A 5 22.71 0.12 -19.93
C ASP A 5 21.20 0.07 -20.30
N LEU A 6 20.90 0.04 -21.60
CA LEU A 6 19.53 -0.07 -22.12
C LEU A 6 18.97 -1.49 -22.07
N VAL A 7 19.83 -2.52 -22.10
CA VAL A 7 19.42 -3.92 -22.03
C VAL A 7 19.04 -4.30 -20.59
N ASP A 8 19.74 -3.77 -19.59
CA ASP A 8 19.44 -4.01 -18.17
C ASP A 8 18.16 -3.29 -17.73
N CYS A 9 17.95 -2.07 -18.22
CA CYS A 9 16.74 -1.29 -17.96
C CYS A 9 15.47 -1.94 -18.58
N ARG A 10 15.58 -2.59 -19.74
CA ARG A 10 14.45 -3.35 -20.35
C ARG A 10 14.11 -4.63 -19.59
N LYS A 11 15.10 -5.32 -19.00
CA LYS A 11 14.85 -6.46 -18.09
C LYS A 11 14.18 -5.97 -16.81
N GLN A 12 14.61 -4.85 -16.24
CA GLN A 12 13.98 -4.23 -15.06
C GLN A 12 12.53 -3.80 -15.31
N LEU A 13 12.22 -3.24 -16.49
CA LEU A 13 10.85 -2.86 -16.87
C LEU A 13 9.90 -4.07 -17.05
N THR A 14 10.42 -5.21 -17.53
CA THR A 14 9.63 -6.45 -17.58
C THR A 14 9.50 -7.11 -16.21
N LEU A 15 10.49 -6.93 -15.33
CA LEU A 15 10.49 -7.41 -13.95
C LEU A 15 9.53 -6.64 -13.03
N GLY A 16 9.46 -5.31 -13.16
CA GLY A 16 8.49 -4.46 -12.43
C GLY A 16 7.05 -4.87 -12.73
N ASN A 17 6.73 -5.15 -14.00
CA ASN A 17 5.38 -5.58 -14.40
C ASN A 17 4.89 -6.88 -13.75
N PHE A 18 5.78 -7.73 -13.19
CA PHE A 18 5.37 -8.94 -12.45
C PHE A 18 4.85 -8.66 -11.04
N ILE A 19 5.33 -7.59 -10.42
CA ILE A 19 5.06 -7.25 -9.01
C ILE A 19 4.11 -6.06 -8.90
N THR A 20 4.07 -5.21 -9.93
CA THR A 20 3.50 -3.87 -9.84
C THR A 20 2.27 -3.68 -10.74
N ASN A 21 1.55 -4.74 -11.13
CA ASN A 21 0.34 -4.54 -11.93
C ASN A 21 -0.82 -4.08 -11.02
N PRO A 22 -1.32 -2.82 -11.14
CA PRO A 22 -2.42 -2.34 -10.32
C PRO A 22 -3.72 -3.19 -10.34
N PRO A 23 -4.09 -3.94 -11.40
CA PRO A 23 -5.29 -4.79 -11.39
C PRO A 23 -5.25 -5.91 -10.35
N LEU A 24 -4.08 -6.26 -9.81
CA LEU A 24 -3.98 -7.28 -8.76
C LEU A 24 -4.21 -6.70 -7.36
N LEU A 25 -4.04 -5.39 -7.19
CA LEU A 25 -4.26 -4.70 -5.91
C LEU A 25 -5.75 -4.38 -5.71
N TYR A 26 -6.47 -4.13 -6.79
CA TYR A 26 -7.89 -3.75 -6.78
C TYR A 26 -8.78 -4.86 -7.31
N MET A 27 -10.01 -4.93 -6.80
CA MET A 27 -11.05 -5.71 -7.47
C MET A 27 -11.51 -5.00 -8.75
N SER A 28 -11.62 -5.74 -9.86
CA SER A 28 -12.18 -5.21 -11.11
C SER A 28 -13.65 -4.85 -10.92
N THR A 29 -14.03 -3.63 -11.32
CA THR A 29 -15.40 -3.12 -11.21
C THR A 29 -16.14 -3.07 -12.54
N THR A 30 -15.46 -3.19 -13.70
CA THR A 30 -16.13 -2.90 -14.98
C THR A 30 -15.52 -3.50 -16.27
N THR A 31 -14.56 -4.42 -16.22
CA THR A 31 -14.04 -5.08 -17.43
C THR A 31 -13.96 -6.59 -17.29
N TYR A 32 -14.45 -7.31 -18.31
CA TYR A 32 -14.15 -8.73 -18.50
C TYR A 32 -12.67 -8.84 -18.88
N ASP A 33 -11.80 -9.11 -17.90
CA ASP A 33 -10.40 -9.43 -18.17
C ASP A 33 -10.35 -10.77 -18.91
N THR A 34 -9.95 -10.75 -20.20
CA THR A 34 -9.70 -11.98 -20.94
C THR A 34 -8.36 -12.56 -20.47
N GLY A 35 -8.40 -13.78 -19.92
CA GLY A 35 -7.23 -14.44 -19.38
C GLY A 35 -6.33 -15.01 -20.46
N ASP A 36 -5.47 -14.18 -21.05
CA ASP A 36 -4.38 -14.70 -21.88
C ASP A 36 -3.35 -15.48 -21.03
N GLN A 37 -2.47 -16.23 -21.69
CA GLN A 37 -1.46 -17.03 -20.98
C GLN A 37 -0.49 -16.19 -20.15
N GLY A 38 -0.24 -14.94 -20.54
CA GLY A 38 0.62 -14.00 -19.82
C GLY A 38 -0.03 -13.52 -18.53
N TYR A 39 -1.30 -13.11 -18.59
CA TYR A 39 -2.10 -12.68 -17.45
C TYR A 39 -2.26 -13.81 -16.43
N LEU A 40 -2.68 -15.00 -16.87
CA LEU A 40 -2.81 -16.16 -15.98
C LEU A 40 -1.48 -16.52 -15.32
N ARG A 41 -0.37 -16.39 -16.04
CA ARG A 41 0.97 -16.59 -15.46
C ARG A 41 1.28 -15.54 -14.39
N GLN A 42 0.98 -14.26 -14.61
CA GLN A 42 1.18 -13.20 -13.62
C GLN A 42 0.34 -13.42 -12.36
N VAL A 43 -0.95 -13.75 -12.52
CA VAL A 43 -1.85 -14.08 -11.41
C VAL A 43 -1.27 -15.22 -10.57
N ASN A 44 -0.78 -16.29 -11.20
CA ASN A 44 -0.21 -17.43 -10.50
C ASN A 44 1.11 -17.09 -9.77
N LEU A 45 1.98 -16.28 -10.36
CA LEU A 45 3.22 -15.83 -9.70
C LEU A 45 2.91 -14.97 -8.47
N SER A 46 1.98 -14.03 -8.60
CA SER A 46 1.53 -13.17 -7.50
C SER A 46 0.92 -14.00 -6.36
N ALA A 47 0.08 -14.98 -6.68
CA ALA A 47 -0.48 -15.90 -5.68
C ALA A 47 0.61 -16.69 -4.93
N ILE A 48 1.63 -17.21 -5.63
CA ILE A 48 2.76 -17.90 -5.01
C ILE A 48 3.51 -16.97 -4.06
N LEU A 49 3.88 -15.77 -4.50
CA LEU A 49 4.62 -14.80 -3.67
C LEU A 49 3.80 -14.37 -2.44
N ASN A 50 2.49 -14.13 -2.60
CA ASN A 50 1.61 -13.78 -1.48
C ASN A 50 1.53 -14.90 -0.44
N ILE A 51 1.39 -16.16 -0.88
CA ILE A 51 1.39 -17.32 0.03
C ILE A 51 2.74 -17.45 0.74
N MET A 52 3.85 -17.30 0.01
CA MET A 52 5.18 -17.35 0.59
C MET A 52 5.41 -16.24 1.62
N ARG A 53 4.96 -15.01 1.36
CA ARG A 53 5.05 -13.92 2.33
C ARG A 53 4.39 -14.25 3.68
N LEU A 54 3.27 -14.97 3.64
CA LEU A 54 2.50 -15.28 4.85
C LEU A 54 2.96 -16.55 5.57
N LYS A 55 3.42 -17.56 4.83
CA LYS A 55 3.63 -18.92 5.37
C LYS A 55 5.01 -19.52 5.11
N ALA A 56 5.93 -18.78 4.47
CA ALA A 56 7.30 -19.27 4.30
C ALA A 56 7.97 -19.55 5.67
N PRO A 57 8.89 -20.52 5.73
CA PRO A 57 9.39 -21.34 4.62
C PRO A 57 8.41 -22.44 4.18
N LEU A 58 8.29 -22.68 2.86
CA LEU A 58 7.36 -23.67 2.27
C LEU A 58 8.05 -24.62 1.29
N SER A 59 7.51 -25.84 1.15
CA SER A 59 7.90 -26.73 0.06
C SER A 59 7.08 -26.47 -1.20
N ARG A 60 7.58 -26.90 -2.37
CA ARG A 60 6.81 -26.92 -3.63
C ARG A 60 5.50 -27.70 -3.52
N ALA A 61 5.47 -28.75 -2.69
CA ALA A 61 4.27 -29.55 -2.47
C ALA A 61 3.20 -28.76 -1.70
N ALA A 62 3.60 -28.05 -0.63
CA ALA A 62 2.69 -27.18 0.12
C ALA A 62 2.15 -26.03 -0.75
N LEU A 63 3.00 -25.44 -1.61
CA LEU A 63 2.54 -24.43 -2.58
C LEU A 63 1.51 -24.98 -3.56
N ALA A 64 1.69 -26.21 -4.08
CA ALA A 64 0.73 -26.85 -4.98
C ALA A 64 -0.61 -27.11 -4.29
N GLU A 65 -0.58 -27.58 -3.04
CA GLU A 65 -1.79 -27.82 -2.24
C GLU A 65 -2.55 -26.52 -1.97
N MET A 66 -1.86 -25.47 -1.50
CA MET A 66 -2.49 -24.20 -1.15
C MET A 66 -3.01 -23.40 -2.35
N THR A 67 -2.32 -23.49 -3.50
CA THR A 67 -2.74 -22.77 -4.72
C THR A 67 -3.75 -23.57 -5.55
N GLY A 68 -3.89 -24.88 -5.32
CA GLY A 68 -4.63 -25.79 -6.19
C GLY A 68 -3.97 -26.02 -7.56
N LEU A 69 -2.77 -25.49 -7.80
CA LEU A 69 -2.05 -25.66 -9.07
C LEU A 69 -1.35 -27.02 -9.11
N ASN A 70 -1.27 -27.62 -10.31
CA ASN A 70 -0.55 -28.88 -10.46
C ASN A 70 0.97 -28.73 -10.18
N LYS A 71 1.61 -29.84 -9.80
CA LYS A 71 3.03 -29.88 -9.40
C LYS A 71 4.00 -29.40 -10.51
N ALA A 72 3.67 -29.66 -11.78
CA ALA A 72 4.48 -29.23 -12.92
C ALA A 72 4.46 -27.70 -13.08
N THR A 73 3.28 -27.09 -12.95
CA THR A 73 3.08 -25.63 -12.97
C THR A 73 3.85 -24.95 -11.83
N ILE A 74 3.71 -25.44 -10.59
CA ILE A 74 4.48 -24.91 -9.46
C ILE A 74 5.98 -25.03 -9.68
N THR A 75 6.46 -26.19 -10.15
CA THR A 75 7.89 -26.39 -10.41
C THR A 75 8.43 -25.39 -11.43
N ARG A 76 7.68 -25.14 -12.52
CA ARG A 76 8.04 -24.17 -13.54
C ARG A 76 8.05 -22.73 -12.99
N LEU A 77 7.01 -22.32 -12.28
CA LEU A 77 6.87 -20.96 -11.74
C LEU A 77 7.89 -20.68 -10.63
N VAL A 78 8.15 -21.63 -9.74
CA VAL A 78 9.19 -21.49 -8.70
C VAL A 78 10.57 -21.41 -9.33
N ARG A 79 10.87 -22.25 -10.33
CA ARG A 79 12.16 -22.17 -11.06
C ARG A 79 12.34 -20.79 -11.69
N GLU A 80 11.28 -20.23 -12.24
CA GLU A 80 11.29 -18.90 -12.81
C GLU A 80 11.56 -17.81 -11.74
N LEU A 81 10.87 -17.86 -10.60
CA LEU A 81 11.12 -16.94 -9.47
C LEU A 81 12.55 -17.04 -8.93
N ILE A 82 13.10 -18.25 -8.82
CA ILE A 82 14.51 -18.48 -8.45
C ILE A 82 15.45 -17.92 -9.52
N GLY A 83 15.17 -18.16 -10.81
CA GLY A 83 15.97 -17.66 -11.93
C GLY A 83 16.01 -16.13 -12.00
N HIS A 84 14.96 -15.46 -11.50
CA HIS A 84 14.91 -14.01 -11.35
C HIS A 84 15.39 -13.51 -9.98
N GLY A 85 15.74 -14.40 -9.05
CA GLY A 85 16.27 -14.06 -7.74
C GLY A 85 15.24 -13.55 -6.73
N PHE A 86 13.94 -13.79 -6.93
CA PHE A 86 12.88 -13.42 -5.98
C PHE A 86 12.61 -14.49 -4.92
N VAL A 87 13.02 -15.72 -5.19
CA VAL A 87 12.86 -16.87 -4.30
C VAL A 87 14.20 -17.58 -4.18
N ARG A 88 14.50 -18.10 -2.99
CA ARG A 88 15.69 -18.91 -2.73
C ARG A 88 15.34 -20.20 -1.99
N GLU A 89 16.25 -21.16 -2.06
CA GLU A 89 16.15 -22.45 -1.36
C GLU A 89 16.93 -22.35 -0.03
N THR A 90 16.29 -22.64 1.12
CA THR A 90 16.89 -22.41 2.46
C THR A 90 17.07 -23.64 3.34
N GLY A 91 16.89 -24.84 2.78
CA GLY A 91 17.22 -26.08 3.46
C GLY A 91 16.33 -27.24 3.04
N PHE A 92 16.34 -28.29 3.85
CA PHE A 92 15.53 -29.49 3.63
C PHE A 92 14.62 -29.74 4.83
N LEU A 93 13.36 -30.07 4.54
CA LEU A 93 12.49 -30.70 5.53
C LEU A 93 12.74 -32.22 5.46
N SER A 94 13.30 -32.78 6.53
CA SER A 94 13.43 -34.23 6.68
C SER A 94 12.06 -34.83 6.94
N SER A 95 11.57 -35.67 6.03
CA SER A 95 10.40 -36.50 6.28
C SER A 95 10.84 -37.86 6.84
N THR A 96 10.07 -38.42 7.77
CA THR A 96 10.23 -39.79 8.28
C THR A 96 9.97 -40.85 7.19
N THR A 97 9.27 -40.47 6.12
CA THR A 97 9.06 -41.28 4.91
C THR A 97 9.06 -40.37 3.67
N GLY A 98 9.92 -40.67 2.68
CA GLY A 98 9.98 -39.96 1.38
C GLY A 98 11.29 -39.20 1.12
N ARG A 99 11.41 -38.60 -0.07
CA ARG A 99 12.57 -37.76 -0.45
C ARG A 99 12.50 -36.42 0.31
N PRO A 100 13.60 -35.95 0.92
CA PRO A 100 13.63 -34.65 1.58
C PRO A 100 13.10 -33.53 0.68
N SER A 101 12.20 -32.69 1.18
CA SER A 101 11.63 -31.58 0.42
C SER A 101 12.43 -30.30 0.65
N ILE A 102 12.87 -29.66 -0.44
CA ILE A 102 13.55 -28.37 -0.35
C ILE A 102 12.57 -27.29 0.09
N LEU A 103 12.99 -26.49 1.07
CA LEU A 103 12.28 -25.32 1.55
C LEU A 103 12.59 -24.09 0.71
N LEU A 104 11.57 -23.28 0.51
CA LEU A 104 11.59 -22.05 -0.28
C LEU A 104 11.15 -20.87 0.59
N GLU A 105 11.80 -19.75 0.40
CA GLU A 105 11.41 -18.45 0.95
C GLU A 105 11.64 -17.34 -0.07
N MET A 106 11.04 -16.17 0.18
CA MET A 106 11.34 -14.98 -0.61
C MET A 106 12.80 -14.58 -0.36
N ALA A 107 13.51 -14.17 -1.41
CA ALA A 107 14.87 -13.66 -1.31
C ALA A 107 14.83 -12.19 -0.88
N PRO A 108 15.18 -11.83 0.37
CA PRO A 108 15.08 -10.44 0.83
C PRO A 108 15.91 -9.47 -0.03
N GLU A 109 17.03 -9.95 -0.56
CA GLU A 109 17.96 -9.23 -1.42
C GLU A 109 17.47 -8.98 -2.86
N ALA A 110 16.26 -9.40 -3.24
CA ALA A 110 15.79 -9.28 -4.64
C ALA A 110 15.65 -7.81 -5.10
N GLY A 111 15.46 -6.89 -4.16
CA GLY A 111 15.34 -5.46 -4.42
C GLY A 111 14.75 -4.73 -3.22
N TYR A 112 14.54 -3.43 -3.38
CA TYR A 112 13.95 -2.58 -2.35
C TYR A 112 12.60 -1.99 -2.78
N ILE A 113 11.74 -1.69 -1.82
CA ILE A 113 10.45 -1.04 -2.07
C ILE A 113 10.36 0.19 -1.16
N ILE A 114 9.92 1.32 -1.71
CA ILE A 114 9.69 2.55 -0.95
C ILE A 114 8.21 2.66 -0.61
N GLY A 115 7.89 2.79 0.68
CA GLY A 115 6.58 3.18 1.16
C GLY A 115 6.64 4.61 1.70
N ALA A 116 5.81 5.50 1.19
CA ALA A 116 5.68 6.87 1.65
C ALA A 116 4.25 7.13 2.13
N ARG A 117 4.11 7.85 3.24
CA ARG A 117 2.85 8.35 3.78
C ARG A 117 2.97 9.86 3.89
N LEU A 118 2.08 10.57 3.23
CA LEU A 118 1.76 11.95 3.57
C LEU A 118 0.53 11.92 4.49
N ASP A 119 0.59 12.66 5.59
CA ASP A 119 -0.50 12.86 6.54
C ASP A 119 -0.72 14.36 6.77
N VAL A 120 -1.70 14.73 7.60
CA VAL A 120 -2.03 16.11 7.93
C VAL A 120 -0.93 16.82 8.73
N ASP A 121 -0.15 16.09 9.52
CA ASP A 121 0.84 16.63 10.46
C ASP A 121 2.25 16.01 10.32
N CYS A 122 2.41 14.99 9.48
CA CYS A 122 3.72 14.43 9.20
C CYS A 122 3.81 13.76 7.83
N SER A 123 5.05 13.53 7.39
CA SER A 123 5.39 12.65 6.28
C SER A 123 6.29 11.53 6.79
N THR A 124 5.93 10.27 6.55
CA THR A 124 6.75 9.10 6.90
C THR A 124 7.21 8.39 5.64
N VAL A 125 8.49 8.01 5.55
CA VAL A 125 9.01 7.19 4.46
C VAL A 125 9.77 6.00 5.04
N VAL A 126 9.51 4.82 4.49
CA VAL A 126 10.22 3.58 4.76
C VAL A 126 10.84 3.02 3.49
N LEU A 127 12.02 2.43 3.62
CA LEU A 127 12.61 1.53 2.64
C LEU A 127 12.53 0.11 3.20
N THR A 128 11.96 -0.82 2.44
CA THR A 128 11.95 -2.23 2.79
C THR A 128 12.78 -3.05 1.82
N ASN A 129 13.30 -4.18 2.30
CA ASN A 129 13.78 -5.23 1.40
C ASN A 129 12.59 -5.94 0.73
N PHE A 130 12.85 -6.94 -0.13
CA PHE A 130 11.79 -7.66 -0.83
C PHE A 130 10.94 -8.57 0.07
N ALA A 131 11.46 -8.91 1.26
CA ALA A 131 10.72 -9.63 2.29
C ALA A 131 9.85 -8.73 3.17
N ALA A 132 9.79 -7.43 2.85
CA ALA A 132 9.09 -6.39 3.61
C ALA A 132 9.69 -6.05 4.98
N ASP A 133 10.95 -6.44 5.25
CA ASP A 133 11.66 -5.93 6.44
C ASP A 133 12.06 -4.48 6.20
N ILE A 134 11.80 -3.62 7.19
CA ILE A 134 12.20 -2.21 7.15
C ILE A 134 13.72 -2.12 7.34
N VAL A 135 14.42 -1.58 6.34
CA VAL A 135 15.88 -1.36 6.38
C VAL A 135 16.23 0.10 6.64
N TRP A 136 15.30 1.02 6.37
CA TRP A 136 15.45 2.45 6.67
C TRP A 136 14.06 3.07 6.90
N ARG A 137 13.97 4.03 7.82
CA ARG A 137 12.76 4.79 8.12
C ARG A 137 13.12 6.21 8.52
N GLN A 138 12.35 7.18 8.05
CA GLN A 138 12.38 8.55 8.55
C GLN A 138 11.00 9.16 8.53
N GLU A 139 10.78 10.10 9.44
CA GLU A 139 9.54 10.84 9.62
C GLU A 139 9.89 12.31 9.84
N GLU A 140 9.14 13.21 9.24
CA GLU A 140 9.26 14.66 9.43
C GLU A 140 7.88 15.23 9.70
N SER A 141 7.76 16.06 10.74
CA SER A 141 6.51 16.74 11.07
C SER A 141 6.33 18.01 10.23
N HIS A 142 5.08 18.36 9.98
CA HIS A 142 4.67 19.62 9.36
C HIS A 142 3.35 20.10 9.97
N SER A 143 3.00 21.35 9.75
CA SER A 143 1.69 21.89 10.08
C SER A 143 0.81 21.95 8.84
N VAL A 144 -0.50 21.77 9.01
CA VAL A 144 -1.50 22.04 7.95
C VAL A 144 -1.44 23.49 7.43
N THR A 145 -0.88 24.40 8.22
CA THR A 145 -0.67 25.81 7.84
C THR A 145 0.59 26.03 7.01
N ASP A 146 1.48 25.04 6.91
CA ASP A 146 2.71 25.18 6.14
C ASP A 146 2.38 25.25 4.64
N PRO A 147 3.18 25.97 3.84
CA PRO A 147 2.97 26.02 2.40
C PRO A 147 3.01 24.61 1.79
N GLN A 148 2.04 24.31 0.93
CA GLN A 148 1.97 23.03 0.22
C GLN A 148 3.30 22.68 -0.48
N SER A 149 3.99 23.67 -1.06
CA SER A 149 5.29 23.50 -1.70
C SER A 149 6.36 22.95 -0.76
N ASP A 150 6.33 23.35 0.51
CA ASP A 150 7.35 23.01 1.50
C ASP A 150 7.12 21.59 1.99
N ILE A 151 5.86 21.21 2.23
CA ILE A 151 5.46 19.84 2.56
C ILE A 151 5.83 18.90 1.39
N GLN A 152 5.55 19.28 0.14
CA GLN A 152 5.95 18.51 -1.03
C GLN A 152 7.47 18.39 -1.16
N ALA A 153 8.22 19.47 -0.95
CA ALA A 153 9.67 19.44 -0.99
C ALA A 153 10.27 18.52 0.08
N ASN A 154 9.72 18.55 1.29
CA ASN A 154 10.11 17.66 2.39
C ASN A 154 9.80 16.20 2.08
N LEU A 155 8.60 15.89 1.57
CA LEU A 155 8.24 14.54 1.13
C LEU A 155 9.21 14.03 0.05
N LEU A 156 9.50 14.84 -0.97
CA LEU A 156 10.44 14.49 -2.03
C LEU A 156 11.85 14.24 -1.48
N LYS A 157 12.31 15.08 -0.54
CA LYS A 157 13.60 14.91 0.13
C LYS A 157 13.66 13.56 0.86
N LEU A 158 12.63 13.20 1.63
CA LEU A 158 12.57 11.92 2.33
C LEU A 158 12.57 10.72 1.39
N ILE A 159 11.77 10.78 0.32
CA ILE A 159 11.75 9.73 -0.70
C ILE A 159 13.13 9.58 -1.35
N ARG A 160 13.80 10.70 -1.66
CA ARG A 160 15.15 10.69 -2.23
C ARG A 160 16.16 10.07 -1.27
N MET A 161 16.10 10.42 0.01
CA MET A 161 16.95 9.82 1.04
C MET A 161 16.77 8.29 1.08
N ALA A 162 15.52 7.80 1.06
CA ALA A 162 15.23 6.36 0.99
C ALA A 162 15.77 5.73 -0.31
N TYR A 163 15.54 6.40 -1.45
CA TYR A 163 15.99 5.93 -2.76
C TYR A 163 17.52 5.81 -2.82
N ASP A 164 18.25 6.77 -2.25
CA ASP A 164 19.72 6.78 -2.24
C ASP A 164 20.32 5.72 -1.30
N GLN A 165 19.55 5.19 -0.33
CA GLN A 165 20.00 4.06 0.50
C GLN A 165 20.05 2.73 -0.30
N ALA A 166 19.16 2.53 -1.27
CA ALA A 166 19.04 1.27 -2.00
C ALA A 166 20.25 0.92 -2.91
N PRO A 167 20.80 1.85 -3.72
CA PRO A 167 21.97 1.63 -4.57
C PRO A 167 23.23 1.20 -3.81
N ASN A 168 23.39 1.60 -2.55
CA ASN A 168 24.58 1.28 -1.74
C ASN A 168 24.78 -0.24 -1.55
N ASN A 169 23.72 -1.05 -1.77
CA ASN A 169 23.75 -2.50 -1.64
C ASN A 169 23.70 -3.24 -2.98
N GLY A 170 23.81 -2.52 -4.12
CA GLY A 170 23.87 -3.13 -5.46
C GLY A 170 22.56 -3.74 -5.97
N ARG A 171 21.41 -3.38 -5.38
CA ARG A 171 20.08 -3.89 -5.77
C ARG A 171 19.12 -2.74 -6.10
N PRO A 172 18.20 -2.93 -7.06
CA PRO A 172 17.33 -1.85 -7.53
C PRO A 172 16.19 -1.55 -6.56
N VAL A 173 15.66 -0.32 -6.63
CA VAL A 173 14.31 -0.01 -6.13
C VAL A 173 13.31 -0.54 -7.15
N LEU A 174 12.38 -1.38 -6.69
CA LEU A 174 11.37 -2.06 -7.52
C LEU A 174 10.11 -1.22 -7.72
N GLY A 175 9.84 -0.28 -6.82
CA GLY A 175 8.67 0.59 -6.89
C GLY A 175 8.53 1.50 -5.66
N LEU A 176 7.61 2.46 -5.79
CA LEU A 176 7.23 3.41 -4.76
C LEU A 176 5.70 3.40 -4.59
N GLY A 177 5.23 3.21 -3.36
CA GLY A 177 3.85 3.45 -2.97
C GLY A 177 3.74 4.73 -2.14
N LEU A 178 2.79 5.60 -2.48
CA LEU A 178 2.47 6.82 -1.75
C LEU A 178 1.03 6.77 -1.24
N SER A 179 0.88 6.87 0.06
CA SER A 179 -0.38 7.09 0.77
C SER A 179 -0.63 8.57 0.95
N VAL A 180 -1.82 9.05 0.60
CA VAL A 180 -2.24 10.45 0.80
C VAL A 180 -3.65 10.50 1.41
N PRO A 181 -3.97 11.52 2.23
CA PRO A 181 -5.33 11.71 2.72
C PRO A 181 -6.20 12.31 1.61
N GLY A 182 -7.40 11.78 1.42
CA GLY A 182 -8.40 12.32 0.50
C GLY A 182 -8.64 11.49 -0.75
N LEU A 183 -9.34 12.09 -1.71
CA LEU A 183 -9.83 11.44 -2.94
C LEU A 183 -8.71 11.36 -3.98
N VAL A 184 -8.42 10.16 -4.48
CA VAL A 184 -7.37 9.91 -5.46
C VAL A 184 -7.96 9.33 -6.75
N ASP A 185 -7.61 9.93 -7.89
CA ASP A 185 -7.76 9.26 -9.19
C ASP A 185 -6.69 8.17 -9.30
N LEU A 186 -7.07 6.92 -9.03
CA LEU A 186 -6.15 5.77 -9.01
C LEU A 186 -5.43 5.55 -10.35
N SER A 187 -6.05 5.93 -11.47
CA SER A 187 -5.47 5.73 -12.80
C SER A 187 -4.31 6.70 -13.05
N LYS A 188 -4.51 7.97 -12.67
CA LYS A 188 -3.54 9.06 -12.85
C LYS A 188 -2.60 9.21 -11.66
N GLY A 189 -2.96 8.69 -10.49
CA GLY A 189 -2.27 8.95 -9.22
C GLY A 189 -2.30 10.42 -8.85
N THR A 190 -3.44 11.06 -9.10
CA THR A 190 -3.69 12.48 -8.80
C THR A 190 -4.56 12.58 -7.56
N LEU A 191 -4.11 13.34 -6.56
CA LEU A 191 -4.98 13.75 -5.45
C LEU A 191 -5.98 14.77 -5.98
N LEU A 192 -7.25 14.35 -6.09
CA LEU A 192 -8.34 15.19 -6.55
C LEU A 192 -8.68 16.23 -5.49
N PHE A 193 -8.84 15.80 -4.24
CA PHE A 193 -9.23 16.66 -3.14
C PHE A 193 -8.86 16.06 -1.78
N ALA A 194 -8.23 16.84 -0.92
CA ALA A 194 -7.93 16.50 0.47
C ALA A 194 -8.51 17.58 1.42
N PRO A 195 -9.70 17.36 2.00
CA PRO A 195 -10.38 18.38 2.81
C PRO A 195 -9.53 18.87 3.99
N ASN A 196 -8.86 17.95 4.69
CA ASN A 196 -8.09 18.25 5.89
C ASN A 196 -6.72 18.88 5.60
N LEU A 197 -6.22 18.80 4.37
CA LEU A 197 -5.03 19.53 3.91
C LEU A 197 -5.39 20.84 3.17
N GLY A 198 -6.62 20.97 2.68
CA GLY A 198 -7.01 22.04 1.76
C GLY A 198 -6.40 21.91 0.36
N TRP A 199 -5.92 20.73 -0.02
CA TRP A 199 -5.23 20.52 -1.31
C TRP A 199 -6.19 20.01 -2.38
N SER A 200 -5.93 20.38 -3.63
CA SER A 200 -6.74 19.96 -4.78
C SER A 200 -5.90 19.83 -6.04
N GLY A 201 -6.17 18.79 -6.84
CA GLY A 201 -5.56 18.61 -8.16
C GLY A 201 -4.05 18.40 -8.15
N VAL A 202 -3.49 17.70 -7.16
CA VAL A 202 -2.04 17.47 -7.03
C VAL A 202 -1.63 16.21 -7.80
N PRO A 203 -0.85 16.29 -8.90
CA PRO A 203 -0.54 15.15 -9.76
C PRO A 203 0.68 14.37 -9.23
N PHE A 204 0.57 13.76 -8.04
CA PHE A 204 1.68 13.13 -7.35
C PHE A 204 2.46 12.12 -8.18
N LYS A 205 1.77 11.25 -8.93
CA LYS A 205 2.43 10.26 -9.78
C LYS A 205 3.26 10.90 -10.88
N GLU A 206 2.70 11.87 -11.60
CA GLU A 206 3.43 12.61 -12.65
C GLU A 206 4.62 13.36 -12.07
N TRP A 207 4.39 14.09 -10.97
CA TRP A 207 5.43 14.84 -10.27
C TRP A 207 6.58 13.93 -9.82
N LEU A 208 6.30 12.82 -9.14
CA LEU A 208 7.32 11.86 -8.69
C LEU A 208 8.00 11.13 -9.85
N THR A 209 7.31 10.87 -10.97
CA THR A 209 7.90 10.28 -12.17
C THR A 209 8.99 11.17 -12.78
N GLY A 210 8.89 12.49 -12.59
CA GLY A 210 9.94 13.43 -12.97
C GLY A 210 11.27 13.21 -12.22
N TYR A 211 11.25 12.58 -11.06
CA TYR A 211 12.43 12.34 -10.21
C TYR A 211 12.87 10.88 -10.18
N PHE A 212 11.91 9.93 -10.23
CA PHE A 212 12.19 8.51 -10.03
C PHE A 212 11.76 7.69 -11.24
N ARG A 213 12.65 6.83 -11.74
CA ARG A 213 12.40 5.91 -12.86
C ARG A 213 11.95 4.54 -12.39
N VAL A 214 10.96 4.51 -11.49
CA VAL A 214 10.36 3.29 -10.95
C VAL A 214 8.84 3.37 -11.02
N PRO A 215 8.12 2.23 -11.00
CA PRO A 215 6.67 2.25 -10.86
C PRO A 215 6.22 3.02 -9.61
N ILE A 216 5.28 3.95 -9.77
CA ILE A 216 4.71 4.78 -8.70
C ILE A 216 3.21 4.52 -8.57
N TYR A 217 2.78 4.22 -7.35
CA TYR A 217 1.39 4.02 -6.95
C TYR A 217 1.00 5.10 -5.96
N VAL A 218 -0.18 5.68 -6.14
CA VAL A 218 -0.75 6.67 -5.23
C VAL A 218 -2.16 6.21 -4.91
N ASP A 219 -2.50 6.14 -3.63
CA ASP A 219 -3.83 5.75 -3.16
C ASP A 219 -4.15 6.47 -1.83
N ASN A 220 -5.43 6.42 -1.48
CA ASN A 220 -5.99 6.92 -0.23
C ASN A 220 -5.40 6.17 0.98
N GLU A 221 -5.18 6.90 2.06
CA GLU A 221 -4.58 6.32 3.27
C GLU A 221 -5.40 5.22 3.94
N ALA A 222 -6.73 5.29 3.92
CA ALA A 222 -7.58 4.29 4.56
C ALA A 222 -7.57 2.98 3.78
N ASN A 223 -7.51 3.04 2.44
CA ASN A 223 -7.31 1.88 1.58
C ASN A 223 -5.98 1.18 1.86
N LEU A 224 -4.88 1.95 1.90
CA LEU A 224 -3.55 1.39 2.11
C LEU A 224 -3.35 0.91 3.55
N ALA A 225 -3.97 1.56 4.54
CA ALA A 225 -3.99 1.08 5.91
C ALA A 225 -4.77 -0.23 6.04
N ALA A 226 -5.95 -0.35 5.41
CA ALA A 226 -6.72 -1.59 5.37
C ALA A 226 -5.92 -2.75 4.75
N LEU A 227 -5.22 -2.47 3.64
CA LEU A 227 -4.36 -3.45 2.97
C LEU A 227 -3.14 -3.80 3.83
N GLY A 228 -2.54 -2.81 4.49
CA GLY A 228 -1.45 -3.01 5.45
C GLY A 228 -1.88 -3.91 6.61
N GLU A 229 -3.07 -3.71 7.17
CA GLU A 229 -3.64 -4.58 8.20
C GLU A 229 -3.90 -6.00 7.69
N SER A 230 -4.35 -6.13 6.44
CA SER A 230 -4.59 -7.43 5.78
C SER A 230 -3.29 -8.20 5.48
N TYR A 231 -2.19 -7.52 5.20
CA TYR A 231 -0.90 -8.18 4.94
C TYR A 231 -0.03 -8.37 6.18
N PHE A 232 -0.06 -7.38 7.09
CA PHE A 232 0.93 -7.23 8.15
C PHE A 232 0.32 -6.86 9.50
N GLY A 233 -0.99 -6.74 9.64
CA GLY A 233 -1.61 -6.31 10.90
C GLY A 233 -2.56 -7.33 11.52
N ALA A 234 -3.61 -6.83 12.14
CA ALA A 234 -4.62 -7.62 12.84
C ALA A 234 -5.51 -8.43 11.90
N ALA A 235 -5.58 -8.05 10.62
CA ALA A 235 -6.49 -8.65 9.64
C ALA A 235 -5.85 -9.73 8.75
N ARG A 236 -4.62 -10.20 9.06
CA ARG A 236 -3.87 -11.21 8.29
C ARG A 236 -4.60 -12.53 8.05
N SER A 237 -5.51 -12.91 8.96
CA SER A 237 -6.29 -14.15 8.90
C SER A 237 -7.72 -13.94 8.37
N SER A 238 -8.03 -12.74 7.87
CA SER A 238 -9.38 -12.37 7.41
C SER A 238 -9.39 -12.10 5.91
N ASP A 239 -10.30 -12.78 5.22
CA ASP A 239 -10.52 -12.57 3.78
C ASP A 239 -11.41 -11.35 3.50
N TYR A 240 -12.17 -10.89 4.49
CA TYR A 240 -13.11 -9.77 4.40
C TYR A 240 -12.78 -8.77 5.49
N VAL A 241 -12.36 -7.57 5.13
CA VAL A 241 -11.89 -6.55 6.06
C VAL A 241 -12.60 -5.24 5.76
N LEU A 242 -13.25 -4.68 6.79
CA LEU A 242 -13.63 -3.27 6.84
C LEU A 242 -12.72 -2.61 7.86
N TYR A 243 -11.84 -1.75 7.39
CA TYR A 243 -10.99 -0.91 8.23
C TYR A 243 -11.65 0.45 8.38
N ILE A 244 -11.73 0.97 9.60
CA ILE A 244 -12.24 2.32 9.89
C ILE A 244 -11.16 3.04 10.70
N ASN A 245 -10.66 4.13 10.16
CA ASN A 245 -9.73 5.03 10.83
C ASN A 245 -10.48 6.25 11.37
N ILE A 246 -10.26 6.57 12.65
CA ILE A 246 -10.82 7.75 13.31
C ILE A 246 -9.65 8.48 13.97
N THR A 247 -9.15 9.51 13.31
CA THR A 247 -8.04 10.34 13.78
C THR A 247 -8.37 11.81 13.55
N ALA A 248 -7.61 12.52 12.72
CA ALA A 248 -7.94 13.88 12.27
C ALA A 248 -9.23 13.90 11.45
N GLY A 249 -9.52 12.82 10.72
CA GLY A 249 -10.75 12.60 9.99
C GLY A 249 -11.35 11.22 10.25
N VAL A 250 -12.35 10.84 9.44
CA VAL A 250 -12.94 9.50 9.44
C VAL A 250 -12.84 8.89 8.04
N GLY A 251 -12.06 7.83 7.90
CA GLY A 251 -11.87 7.13 6.62
C GLY A 251 -12.11 5.64 6.76
N ALA A 252 -12.47 4.97 5.66
CA ALA A 252 -12.56 3.51 5.64
C ALA A 252 -11.93 2.92 4.39
N GLY A 253 -11.36 1.73 4.56
CA GLY A 253 -10.88 0.90 3.46
C GLY A 253 -11.55 -0.47 3.52
N ILE A 254 -11.96 -0.98 2.37
CA ILE A 254 -12.59 -2.31 2.25
C ILE A 254 -11.64 -3.22 1.49
N VAL A 255 -11.27 -4.34 2.10
CA VAL A 255 -10.37 -5.32 1.49
C VAL A 255 -11.07 -6.69 1.43
N LEU A 256 -11.06 -7.29 0.24
CA LEU A 256 -11.59 -8.61 -0.05
C LEU A 256 -10.48 -9.45 -0.68
N ASN A 257 -10.14 -10.58 -0.06
CA ASN A 257 -9.06 -11.47 -0.49
C ASN A 257 -7.74 -10.72 -0.74
N GLN A 258 -7.34 -9.84 0.19
CA GLN A 258 -6.14 -8.99 0.09
C GLN A 258 -6.14 -8.03 -1.13
N ARG A 259 -7.33 -7.70 -1.66
CA ARG A 259 -7.53 -6.69 -2.70
C ARG A 259 -8.45 -5.59 -2.20
N ILE A 260 -8.09 -4.35 -2.47
CA ILE A 260 -8.95 -3.19 -2.16
C ILE A 260 -10.19 -3.26 -3.04
N LEU A 261 -11.35 -2.95 -2.46
CA LEU A 261 -12.60 -2.75 -3.16
C LEU A 261 -12.73 -1.25 -3.48
N PRO A 262 -12.43 -0.80 -4.72
CA PRO A 262 -12.40 0.64 -5.05
C PRO A 262 -13.80 1.25 -5.24
N GLY A 263 -14.83 0.42 -5.39
CA GLY A 263 -16.17 0.85 -5.81
C GLY A 263 -16.23 1.35 -7.25
N THR A 264 -17.43 1.63 -7.75
CA THR A 264 -17.67 1.93 -9.17
C THR A 264 -16.91 3.16 -9.68
N SER A 265 -16.69 4.16 -8.82
CA SER A 265 -16.00 5.41 -9.14
C SER A 265 -14.56 5.48 -8.62
N GLY A 266 -14.05 4.41 -7.97
CA GLY A 266 -12.74 4.45 -7.32
C GLY A 266 -12.71 5.17 -5.96
N LEU A 267 -13.89 5.56 -5.44
CA LEU A 267 -14.05 6.37 -4.23
C LEU A 267 -14.90 5.65 -3.15
N ALA A 268 -14.87 4.31 -3.11
CA ALA A 268 -15.49 3.59 -2.00
C ALA A 268 -14.78 3.88 -0.68
N GLY A 269 -15.53 3.80 0.43
CA GLY A 269 -14.95 3.95 1.77
C GLY A 269 -14.97 5.37 2.34
N GLU A 270 -15.59 6.33 1.63
CA GLU A 270 -15.81 7.72 2.10
C GLU A 270 -16.91 7.82 3.19
N VAL A 271 -16.86 6.94 4.18
CA VAL A 271 -17.86 6.81 5.25
C VAL A 271 -17.89 8.03 6.17
N GLY A 272 -16.76 8.73 6.33
CA GLY A 272 -16.69 9.96 7.12
C GLY A 272 -17.61 11.05 6.59
N HIS A 273 -17.95 11.02 5.29
CA HIS A 273 -18.80 12.01 4.65
C HIS A 273 -20.26 11.57 4.48
N MET A 274 -20.64 10.40 5.01
CA MET A 274 -22.04 10.00 5.12
C MET A 274 -22.79 10.94 6.06
N THR A 275 -23.93 11.47 5.64
CA THR A 275 -24.79 12.30 6.49
C THR A 275 -25.44 11.44 7.58
N VAL A 276 -25.07 11.70 8.83
CA VAL A 276 -25.65 11.12 10.04
C VAL A 276 -26.80 11.98 10.55
N ASP A 277 -26.66 13.30 10.46
CA ASP A 277 -27.67 14.26 10.92
C ASP A 277 -27.74 15.45 9.94
N PRO A 278 -28.78 15.57 9.09
CA PRO A 278 -28.91 16.65 8.11
C PRO A 278 -28.82 18.06 8.70
N ASP A 279 -29.18 18.24 9.97
CA ASP A 279 -29.14 19.52 10.69
C ASP A 279 -27.83 19.71 11.49
N GLY A 280 -26.88 18.78 11.31
CA GLY A 280 -25.60 18.75 12.02
C GLY A 280 -24.59 19.79 11.53
N PRO A 281 -23.37 19.79 12.12
CA PRO A 281 -22.33 20.76 11.78
C PRO A 281 -21.91 20.69 10.32
N ARG A 282 -21.48 21.83 9.77
CA ARG A 282 -20.89 21.91 8.43
C ARG A 282 -19.59 21.11 8.36
N CYS A 283 -19.44 20.28 7.33
CA CYS A 283 -18.24 19.49 7.06
C CYS A 283 -17.32 20.20 6.06
N ASN A 284 -16.02 19.90 6.12
CA ASN A 284 -15.02 20.41 5.18
C ASN A 284 -15.26 19.92 3.74
N CYS A 285 -16.04 18.85 3.55
CA CYS A 285 -16.45 18.40 2.22
C CYS A 285 -17.56 19.27 1.59
N GLY A 286 -18.13 20.22 2.34
CA GLY A 286 -19.18 21.13 1.89
C GLY A 286 -20.61 20.73 2.32
N ASN A 287 -20.83 19.48 2.73
CA ASN A 287 -22.12 19.00 3.25
C ASN A 287 -22.32 19.39 4.72
N TYR A 288 -23.48 19.04 5.27
CA TYR A 288 -23.81 19.14 6.69
C TYR A 288 -23.98 17.74 7.28
N GLY A 289 -23.63 17.58 8.56
CA GLY A 289 -23.98 16.37 9.28
C GLY A 289 -23.16 15.13 8.98
N CYS A 290 -22.01 15.28 8.35
CA CYS A 290 -21.15 14.14 8.02
C CYS A 290 -20.67 13.43 9.29
N TRP A 291 -20.55 12.10 9.26
CA TRP A 291 -20.10 11.31 10.41
C TRP A 291 -18.79 11.84 11.04
N GLU A 292 -17.86 12.30 10.21
CA GLU A 292 -16.59 12.93 10.63
C GLU A 292 -16.80 14.12 11.57
N THR A 293 -17.85 14.94 11.36
CA THR A 293 -18.10 16.13 12.18
C THR A 293 -18.57 15.79 13.59
N PHE A 294 -18.86 14.52 13.87
CA PHE A 294 -19.23 13.99 15.18
C PHE A 294 -18.16 13.10 15.80
N ALA A 295 -17.45 12.29 15.00
CA ALA A 295 -16.61 11.21 15.51
C ALA A 295 -15.09 11.47 15.42
N SER A 296 -14.63 12.40 14.56
CA SER A 296 -13.20 12.72 14.45
C SER A 296 -12.63 13.31 15.74
N ALA A 297 -11.32 13.21 15.95
CA ALA A 297 -10.66 13.80 17.11
C ALA A 297 -10.94 15.32 17.22
N PRO A 298 -10.85 16.14 16.15
CA PRO A 298 -11.25 17.55 16.21
C PRO A 298 -12.71 17.76 16.63
N ALA A 299 -13.63 16.89 16.19
CA ALA A 299 -15.03 16.95 16.58
C ALA A 299 -15.25 16.65 18.06
N VAL A 300 -14.62 15.59 18.57
CA VAL A 300 -14.67 15.21 19.98
C VAL A 300 -14.10 16.33 20.85
N PHE A 301 -12.92 16.86 20.51
CA PHE A 301 -12.32 17.96 21.28
C PHE A 301 -13.13 19.25 21.24
N ARG A 302 -13.77 19.57 20.10
CA ARG A 302 -14.68 20.72 20.00
C ARG A 302 -15.85 20.57 20.95
N ARG A 303 -16.52 19.40 20.93
CA ARG A 303 -17.65 19.10 21.80
C ARG A 303 -17.26 19.12 23.29
N MET A 304 -16.11 18.55 23.65
CA MET A 304 -15.59 18.61 25.02
C MET A 304 -15.41 20.06 25.49
N ARG A 305 -14.81 20.92 24.67
CA ARG A 305 -14.63 22.35 25.00
C ARG A 305 -15.96 23.09 25.17
N GLU A 306 -16.95 22.80 24.32
CA GLU A 306 -18.29 23.38 24.41
C GLU A 306 -18.98 22.98 25.73
N MET A 307 -18.93 21.69 26.10
CA MET A 307 -19.51 21.17 27.34
C MET A 307 -18.83 21.74 28.59
N ILE A 308 -17.50 21.80 28.61
CA ILE A 308 -16.74 22.42 29.71
C ILE A 308 -17.10 23.91 29.84
N SER A 309 -17.19 24.63 28.72
CA SER A 309 -17.57 26.05 28.71
C SER A 309 -19.00 26.28 29.18
N ALA A 310 -19.87 25.28 29.02
CA ALA A 310 -21.25 25.28 29.54
C ALA A 310 -21.34 24.90 31.03
N GLY A 311 -20.22 24.58 31.69
CA GLY A 311 -20.15 24.26 33.11
C GLY A 311 -20.31 22.78 33.46
N GLU A 312 -20.17 21.87 32.49
CA GLU A 312 -20.15 20.44 32.79
C GLU A 312 -18.85 20.03 33.50
N GLU A 313 -18.97 19.13 34.48
CA GLU A 313 -17.81 18.60 35.21
C GLU A 313 -16.93 17.74 34.29
N SER A 314 -15.63 17.98 34.31
CA SER A 314 -14.63 17.21 33.55
C SER A 314 -13.80 16.34 34.50
N SER A 315 -13.63 15.06 34.15
CA SER A 315 -12.64 14.18 34.79
C SER A 315 -11.22 14.37 34.23
N VAL A 316 -11.09 15.05 33.09
CA VAL A 316 -9.80 15.44 32.51
C VAL A 316 -9.31 16.65 33.32
N LYS A 317 -8.21 16.45 34.07
CA LYS A 317 -7.52 17.52 34.80
C LYS A 317 -6.69 18.36 33.82
N ASP A 318 -6.59 19.65 34.10
CA ASP A 318 -5.77 20.62 33.34
C ASP A 318 -4.32 20.15 33.11
#